data_AF-A0A940IC81-F1
#
_entry.id   AF-A0A940IC81-F1
#
_cell.length_a   1.000
_cell.length_b   1.000
_cell.length_c   1.000
_cell.angle_alpha   90.00
_cell.angle_beta   90.00
_cell.angle_gamma   90.00
#
_symmetry.space_group_name_H-M   'P 1'
#
loop_
_entity.id
_entity.type
_entity.pdbx_description
1 polymer ?
#
loop_
_entity_poly.entity_id
_entity_poly.type
_entity_poly.pdbx_seq_one_letter_code
_entity_poly.pdbx_strand_id
1 'polypeptide(L)'
;MQFKKIVPYKIKRLIPMLGLAGATLAAPSCEKEPIPTRDEFLVFDQYNFLTVEQIQQAAAPSDVHTVYLVPRFLWNNFSANTISVFANKLQEWIDASPKARGQGDFNFALGEASKVPEDSLRIVRNGWTINAYRQDPWQH
;
A
#
# COMPACT_ATOMS: atom_id res chain seq x y z
N MET A 1 51.04 5.74 -12.86
CA MET A 1 50.14 6.88 -13.14
C MET A 1 48.95 6.32 -13.92
N GLN A 2 47.67 6.48 -13.59
CA GLN A 2 46.97 7.43 -12.72
C GLN A 2 45.80 6.71 -12.01
N PHE A 3 45.53 7.13 -10.77
CA PHE A 3 44.42 6.68 -9.94
C PHE A 3 43.09 7.28 -10.42
N LYS A 4 42.05 6.46 -10.66
CA LYS A 4 40.66 6.95 -10.68
C LYS A 4 40.04 6.76 -9.30
N LYS A 5 40.03 7.85 -8.54
CA LYS A 5 39.44 7.98 -7.21
C LYS A 5 37.92 7.80 -7.30
N ILE A 6 37.38 6.84 -6.57
CA ILE A 6 35.94 6.70 -6.30
C ILE A 6 35.60 7.80 -5.29
N VAL A 7 34.75 8.74 -5.65
CA VAL A 7 34.28 9.81 -4.75
C VAL A 7 33.09 9.28 -3.95
N PRO A 8 33.20 9.07 -2.63
CA PRO A 8 32.05 8.70 -1.82
C PRO A 8 31.19 9.94 -1.56
N TYR A 9 29.99 9.98 -2.13
CA TYR A 9 29.00 11.01 -1.84
C TYR A 9 28.45 10.79 -0.41
N LYS A 10 28.91 11.60 0.55
CA LYS A 10 28.30 11.69 1.88
C LYS A 10 27.11 12.66 1.82
N ILE A 11 25.92 12.13 1.56
CA ILE A 11 24.68 12.91 1.75
C ILE A 11 24.46 13.05 3.27
N LYS A 12 24.96 14.15 3.84
CA LYS A 12 24.54 14.61 5.17
C LYS A 12 23.18 15.26 5.00
N ARG A 13 22.09 14.54 5.30
CA ARG A 13 20.76 15.14 5.47
C ARG A 13 20.82 16.11 6.66
N LEU A 14 21.00 17.39 6.38
CA LEU A 14 20.60 18.46 7.27
C LEU A 14 19.08 18.58 7.17
N ILE A 15 18.36 18.07 8.17
CA ILE A 15 16.94 18.38 8.34
C ILE A 15 16.90 19.82 8.86
N PRO A 16 16.31 20.79 8.14
CA PRO A 16 16.08 22.11 8.72
C PRO A 16 15.04 21.96 9.83
N MET A 17 15.46 22.01 11.09
CA MET A 17 14.56 22.20 12.21
C MET A 17 14.02 23.63 12.12
N LEU A 18 12.78 23.77 11.66
CA LEU A 18 12.05 25.03 11.74
C LEU A 18 11.73 25.28 13.22
N GLY A 19 12.52 26.16 13.84
CA GLY A 19 12.25 26.66 15.19
C GLY A 19 11.13 27.67 15.17
N LEU A 20 10.03 27.37 15.85
CA LEU A 20 9.06 28.35 16.32
C LEU A 20 8.94 28.19 17.84
N ALA A 21 9.73 28.98 18.55
CA ALA A 21 9.55 29.20 19.97
C ALA A 21 8.34 30.14 20.16
N GLY A 22 7.27 29.62 20.74
CA GLY A 22 6.14 30.39 21.26
C GLY A 22 5.80 29.87 22.63
N ALA A 23 6.12 30.64 23.67
CA ALA A 23 5.84 30.30 25.05
C ALA A 23 4.35 30.50 25.38
N THR A 24 3.69 29.46 25.89
CA THR A 24 2.57 29.58 26.84
C THR A 24 2.75 28.56 27.96
N LEU A 25 2.56 29.04 29.19
CA LEU A 25 2.68 28.32 30.45
C LEU A 25 1.42 27.47 30.72
N ALA A 26 1.62 26.37 31.45
CA ALA A 26 0.66 25.59 32.22
C ALA A 26 -0.40 24.71 31.49
N ALA A 27 -0.11 23.41 31.46
CA ALA A 27 -1.00 22.37 32.01
C ALA A 27 -0.13 21.12 32.33
N PRO A 28 -0.37 20.39 33.43
CA PRO A 28 0.13 19.02 33.54
C PRO A 28 -0.65 18.21 32.51
N SER A 29 -0.07 18.07 31.31
CA SER A 29 -0.60 17.17 30.31
C SER A 29 -0.58 15.79 30.95
N CYS A 30 -1.76 15.26 31.23
CA CYS A 30 -1.96 13.86 31.45
C CYS A 30 -1.45 13.19 30.17
N GLU A 31 -0.19 12.78 30.17
CA GLU A 31 0.42 12.00 29.11
C GLU A 31 -0.32 10.67 29.10
N LYS A 32 -1.47 10.63 28.42
CA LYS A 32 -2.03 9.38 27.94
C LYS A 32 -0.94 8.78 27.08
N GLU A 33 -0.33 7.71 27.56
CA GLU A 33 0.59 6.91 26.78
C GLU A 33 -0.04 6.69 25.39
N PRO A 34 0.70 6.94 24.30
CA PRO A 34 0.16 6.74 22.96
C PRO A 34 -0.30 5.29 22.86
N ILE A 35 -1.59 5.11 22.56
CA ILE A 35 -2.14 3.78 22.31
C ILE A 35 -1.29 3.17 21.19
N PRO A 36 -0.62 2.02 21.41
CA PRO A 36 0.21 1.42 20.38
C PRO A 36 -0.66 1.14 19.17
N THR A 37 -0.39 1.84 18.07
CA THR A 37 -1.15 1.66 16.85
C THR A 37 -0.72 0.38 16.16
N ARG A 38 -1.68 -0.39 15.66
CA ARG A 38 -1.44 -1.61 14.88
C ARG A 38 -2.01 -1.49 13.48
N ASP A 39 -1.49 -2.33 12.60
CA ASP A 39 -2.01 -2.49 11.25
C ASP A 39 -2.80 -3.81 11.16
N GLU A 40 -3.89 -3.78 10.40
CA GLU A 40 -4.75 -4.94 10.15
C GLU A 40 -4.56 -5.43 8.72
N PHE A 41 -4.63 -6.74 8.51
CA PHE A 41 -4.44 -7.35 7.20
C PHE A 41 -5.67 -8.16 6.82
N LEU A 42 -6.42 -7.67 5.85
CA LEU A 42 -7.57 -8.36 5.27
C LEU A 42 -7.16 -9.03 3.97
N VAL A 43 -7.19 -10.35 3.97
CA VAL A 43 -6.74 -11.15 2.84
C VAL A 43 -7.92 -11.54 1.96
N PHE A 44 -7.76 -11.42 0.65
CA PHE A 44 -8.81 -11.76 -0.31
C PHE A 44 -8.28 -12.54 -1.52
N ASP A 45 -9.16 -13.31 -2.14
CA ASP A 45 -8.88 -14.08 -3.36
C ASP A 45 -10.11 -14.11 -4.28
N GLN A 46 -10.02 -14.84 -5.39
CA GLN A 46 -11.08 -14.93 -6.40
C GLN A 46 -12.37 -15.64 -5.91
N TYR A 47 -12.32 -16.33 -4.77
CA TYR A 47 -13.44 -17.03 -4.15
C TYR A 47 -13.91 -16.35 -2.87
N ASN A 48 -13.03 -15.60 -2.21
CA ASN A 48 -13.26 -14.94 -0.93
C ASN A 48 -13.07 -13.43 -1.09
N PHE A 49 -14.13 -12.77 -1.55
CA PHE A 49 -14.19 -11.31 -1.64
C PHE A 49 -14.48 -10.68 -0.28
N LEU A 50 -13.86 -9.53 -0.01
CA LEU A 50 -14.18 -8.73 1.16
C LEU A 50 -15.50 -7.99 0.96
N THR A 51 -16.25 -7.81 2.05
CA THR A 51 -17.38 -6.89 2.08
C THR A 51 -16.97 -5.54 2.66
N VAL A 52 -17.75 -4.50 2.35
CA VAL A 52 -17.52 -3.15 2.89
C VAL A 52 -17.61 -3.17 4.42
N GLU A 53 -18.54 -3.95 4.98
CA GLU A 53 -18.73 -4.08 6.42
C GLU A 53 -17.50 -4.68 7.10
N GLN A 54 -16.86 -5.69 6.50
CA GLN A 54 -15.64 -6.29 7.05
C GLN A 54 -14.49 -5.27 7.14
N ILE A 55 -14.35 -4.42 6.12
CA ILE A 55 -13.32 -3.37 6.09
C ILE A 55 -13.62 -2.30 7.13
N GLN A 56 -14.88 -1.87 7.23
CA GLN A 56 -15.31 -0.89 8.23
C GLN A 56 -15.13 -1.41 9.66
N GLN A 57 -15.49 -2.67 9.91
CA GLN A 57 -15.28 -3.32 11.21
C GLN A 57 -13.81 -3.43 11.57
N ALA A 58 -12.94 -3.80 10.62
CA ALA A 58 -11.49 -3.83 10.84
C ALA A 58 -10.90 -2.44 11.10
N ALA A 59 -11.46 -1.39 10.49
CA ALA A 59 -11.01 -0.01 10.65
C ALA A 59 -11.59 0.72 11.88
N ALA A 60 -12.66 0.19 12.47
CA ALA A 60 -13.41 0.82 13.56
C ALA A 60 -12.58 1.04 14.85
N PRO A 61 -11.69 0.13 15.27
CA PRO A 61 -10.87 0.35 16.46
C PRO A 61 -9.97 1.59 16.33
N SER A 62 -9.85 2.35 17.42
CA SER A 62 -9.07 3.60 17.44
C SER A 62 -7.56 3.37 17.40
N ASP A 63 -7.11 2.18 17.78
CA ASP A 63 -5.72 1.72 17.73
C ASP A 63 -5.32 1.18 16.35
N VAL A 64 -6.26 0.99 15.42
CA VAL A 64 -5.92 0.59 14.04
C VAL A 64 -5.52 1.82 13.23
N HIS A 65 -4.29 1.82 12.70
CA HIS A 65 -3.77 2.87 11.85
C HIS A 65 -4.14 2.65 10.39
N THR A 66 -3.77 1.49 9.84
CA THR A 66 -4.03 1.11 8.45
C THR A 66 -4.67 -0.26 8.37
N VAL A 67 -5.61 -0.42 7.43
CA VAL A 67 -6.16 -1.73 7.04
C VAL A 67 -5.63 -2.06 5.65
N TYR A 68 -4.73 -3.03 5.58
CA TYR A 68 -4.13 -3.50 4.35
C TYR A 68 -4.98 -4.57 3.69
N LEU A 69 -5.37 -4.30 2.44
CA LEU A 69 -6.12 -5.22 1.60
C LEU A 69 -5.13 -6.05 0.76
N VAL A 70 -4.98 -7.33 1.10
CA VAL A 70 -3.91 -8.18 0.57
C VAL A 70 -4.45 -9.27 -0.37
N PRO A 71 -4.11 -9.25 -1.67
CA PRO A 71 -4.45 -10.32 -2.58
C PRO A 71 -3.65 -11.59 -2.24
N ARG A 72 -4.30 -12.76 -2.26
CA ARG A 72 -3.69 -14.06 -1.95
C ARG A 72 -3.70 -15.02 -3.15
N PHE A 73 -2.58 -15.74 -3.31
CA PHE A 73 -2.26 -16.97 -4.08
C PHE A 73 -2.72 -17.11 -5.55
N LEU A 74 -3.79 -16.46 -6.00
CA LEU A 74 -4.46 -16.77 -7.26
C LEU A 74 -4.57 -15.57 -8.21
N TRP A 75 -4.00 -14.43 -7.84
CA TRP A 75 -3.90 -13.25 -8.71
C TRP A 75 -2.74 -13.37 -9.70
N ASN A 76 -2.58 -14.56 -10.28
CA ASN A 76 -1.56 -14.93 -11.25
C ASN A 76 -2.17 -14.95 -12.66
N ASN A 77 -1.48 -14.35 -13.64
CA ASN A 77 -1.91 -14.26 -15.04
C ASN A 77 -3.23 -13.51 -15.25
N PHE A 78 -3.43 -12.39 -14.55
CA PHE A 78 -4.62 -11.56 -14.80
C PHE A 78 -4.65 -11.00 -16.23
N SER A 79 -5.82 -11.07 -16.84
CA SER A 79 -6.11 -10.40 -18.12
C SER A 79 -6.57 -8.97 -17.90
N ALA A 80 -6.43 -8.13 -18.92
CA ALA A 80 -6.92 -6.76 -18.91
C ALA A 80 -8.42 -6.67 -18.58
N ASN A 81 -9.22 -7.59 -19.13
CA ASN A 81 -10.66 -7.63 -18.88
C ASN A 81 -10.98 -7.88 -17.40
N THR A 82 -10.25 -8.80 -16.76
CA THR A 82 -10.48 -9.13 -15.34
C THR A 82 -10.16 -7.94 -14.44
N ILE A 83 -9.14 -7.15 -14.78
CA ILE A 83 -8.81 -5.91 -14.07
C ILE A 83 -9.93 -4.90 -14.15
N SER A 84 -10.41 -4.59 -15.37
CA SER A 84 -11.39 -3.52 -15.54
C SER A 84 -12.69 -3.82 -14.81
N VAL A 85 -13.07 -5.10 -14.75
CA VAL A 85 -14.21 -5.54 -13.92
C VAL A 85 -13.90 -5.35 -12.43
N PHE A 86 -12.68 -5.67 -11.99
CA PHE A 86 -12.35 -5.72 -10.58
C PHE A 86 -11.90 -4.38 -9.97
N ALA A 87 -11.38 -3.46 -10.78
CA ALA A 87 -10.82 -2.20 -10.32
C ALA A 87 -11.86 -1.29 -9.65
N ASN A 88 -13.13 -1.38 -10.06
CA ASN A 88 -14.22 -0.69 -9.38
C ASN A 88 -14.51 -1.29 -7.99
N LYS A 89 -14.43 -2.62 -7.85
CA LYS A 89 -14.59 -3.30 -6.56
C LYS A 89 -13.45 -2.96 -5.61
N LEU A 90 -12.21 -2.93 -6.11
CA LEU A 90 -11.05 -2.49 -5.34
C LEU A 90 -11.22 -1.04 -4.86
N GLN A 91 -11.78 -0.16 -5.69
CA GLN A 91 -12.02 1.22 -5.31
C GLN A 91 -13.10 1.32 -4.21
N GLU A 92 -14.19 0.57 -4.34
CA GLU A 92 -15.25 0.48 -3.31
C GLU A 92 -14.67 0.07 -1.95
N TRP A 93 -13.70 -0.85 -1.92
CA TRP A 93 -13.02 -1.28 -0.71
C TRP A 93 -12.08 -0.21 -0.12
N ILE A 94 -11.39 0.55 -0.96
CA ILE A 94 -10.56 1.68 -0.52
C ILE A 94 -11.44 2.80 0.04
N ASP A 95 -12.57 3.06 -0.60
CA ASP A 95 -13.50 4.13 -0.20
C ASP A 95 -14.29 3.76 1.07
N ALA A 96 -14.35 2.47 1.43
CA ALA A 96 -15.01 1.99 2.64
C ALA A 96 -14.43 2.59 3.94
N SER A 97 -13.15 2.97 3.94
CA SER A 97 -12.51 3.60 5.09
C SER A 97 -11.29 4.44 4.70
N PRO A 98 -11.08 5.64 5.29
CA PRO A 98 -9.88 6.43 5.03
C PRO A 98 -8.58 5.73 5.47
N LYS A 99 -8.68 4.70 6.31
CA LYS A 99 -7.57 3.85 6.77
C LYS A 99 -7.26 2.69 5.81
N ALA A 100 -8.11 2.42 4.82
CA ALA A 100 -7.92 1.30 3.90
C ALA A 100 -6.82 1.59 2.87
N ARG A 101 -5.88 0.66 2.70
CA ARG A 101 -4.80 0.75 1.71
C ARG A 101 -4.60 -0.60 1.03
N GLY A 102 -4.24 -0.57 -0.24
CA GLY A 102 -3.79 -1.75 -0.95
C GLY A 102 -2.39 -2.15 -0.51
N GLN A 103 -2.13 -3.46 -0.44
CA GLN A 103 -0.79 -3.99 -0.27
C GLN A 103 -0.68 -5.33 -0.99
N GLY A 104 0.48 -5.60 -1.58
CA GLY A 104 0.73 -6.83 -2.32
C GLY A 104 0.57 -6.67 -3.82
N ASP A 105 0.74 -7.78 -4.52
CA ASP A 105 1.06 -7.77 -5.93
C ASP A 105 -0.05 -8.39 -6.77
N PHE A 106 -0.37 -7.75 -7.89
CA PHE A 106 -1.15 -8.35 -8.97
C PHE A 106 -0.20 -8.77 -10.09
N ASN A 107 -0.23 -10.06 -10.46
CA ASN A 107 0.61 -10.60 -11.51
C ASN A 107 -0.17 -10.66 -12.83
N PHE A 108 0.19 -9.78 -13.75
CA PHE A 108 -0.45 -9.70 -15.07
C PHE A 108 0.21 -10.64 -16.07
N ALA A 109 -0.61 -11.21 -16.95
CA ALA A 109 -0.07 -11.83 -18.15
C ALA A 109 0.65 -10.76 -19.00
N LEU A 110 1.64 -11.20 -19.78
CA LEU A 110 2.54 -10.30 -20.49
C LEU A 110 1.76 -9.35 -21.42
N GLY A 111 1.96 -8.04 -21.23
CA GLY A 111 1.30 -7.00 -22.04
C GLY A 111 -0.13 -6.66 -21.63
N GLU A 112 -0.75 -7.37 -20.69
CA GLU A 112 -2.14 -7.12 -20.28
C GLU A 112 -2.29 -5.81 -19.50
N ALA A 113 -1.37 -5.48 -18.60
CA ALA A 113 -1.40 -4.23 -17.84
C ALA A 113 -1.37 -2.99 -18.77
N SER A 114 -0.68 -3.08 -19.91
CA SER A 114 -0.62 -1.99 -20.90
C SER A 114 -1.93 -1.76 -21.66
N LYS A 115 -2.83 -2.75 -21.67
CA LYS A 115 -4.14 -2.62 -22.35
C LYS A 115 -5.14 -1.81 -21.54
N VAL A 116 -4.96 -1.70 -20.23
CA VAL A 116 -5.84 -0.95 -19.31
C VAL A 116 -5.00 -0.01 -18.42
N PRO A 117 -4.39 1.03 -19.01
CA PRO A 117 -3.45 1.89 -18.30
C PRO A 117 -4.10 2.66 -17.15
N GLU A 118 -5.34 3.11 -17.29
CA GLU A 118 -6.05 3.86 -16.25
C GLU A 118 -6.33 2.99 -15.01
N ASP A 119 -6.85 1.78 -15.20
CA ASP A 119 -7.12 0.85 -14.11
C ASP A 119 -5.82 0.40 -13.43
N SER A 120 -4.78 0.12 -14.23
CA SER A 120 -3.47 -0.26 -13.73
C SER A 120 -2.87 0.85 -12.85
N LEU A 121 -2.96 2.11 -13.31
CA LEU A 121 -2.50 3.25 -12.51
C LEU A 121 -3.35 3.45 -11.24
N ARG A 122 -4.67 3.24 -11.31
CA ARG A 122 -5.56 3.32 -10.15
C ARG A 122 -5.18 2.30 -9.08
N ILE A 123 -4.90 1.06 -9.47
CA ILE A 123 -4.41 0.00 -8.56
C ILE A 123 -3.10 0.44 -7.89
N VAL A 124 -2.13 0.93 -8.66
CA VAL A 124 -0.83 1.37 -8.13
C VAL A 124 -0.97 2.55 -7.17
N ARG A 125 -1.83 3.53 -7.50
CA ARG A 125 -2.08 4.71 -6.64
C ARG A 125 -2.65 4.34 -5.27
N ASN A 126 -3.40 3.25 -5.19
CA ASN A 126 -4.03 2.80 -3.95
C ASN A 126 -3.12 1.88 -3.11
N GLY A 127 -1.89 1.60 -3.54
CA GLY A 127 -0.85 0.94 -2.75
C GLY A 127 -0.49 -0.49 -3.16
N TRP A 128 -1.25 -1.09 -4.10
CA TRP A 128 -0.87 -2.37 -4.68
C TRP A 128 0.26 -2.21 -5.70
N THR A 129 0.95 -3.31 -6.00
CA THR A 129 1.91 -3.34 -7.10
C THR A 129 1.39 -4.19 -8.26
N ILE A 130 1.95 -3.93 -9.43
CA ILE A 130 1.64 -4.63 -10.67
C ILE A 130 2.95 -5.23 -11.15
N ASN A 131 3.04 -6.56 -11.08
CA ASN A 131 4.17 -7.29 -11.61
C ASN A 131 3.78 -7.86 -12.98
N ALA A 132 4.60 -7.60 -14.00
CA ALA A 132 4.58 -8.43 -15.20
C ALA A 132 5.09 -9.81 -14.80
N TYR A 133 4.33 -10.87 -15.08
CA TYR A 133 4.72 -12.24 -14.76
C TYR A 133 6.18 -12.50 -15.16
N ARG A 134 7.09 -12.60 -14.17
CA ARG A 134 8.36 -13.31 -14.38
C ARG A 134 7.99 -14.77 -14.30
N GLN A 135 8.22 -15.53 -15.38
CA GLN A 135 8.17 -16.97 -15.30
C GLN A 135 9.04 -17.40 -14.11
N ASP A 136 8.42 -18.07 -13.15
CA ASP A 136 9.16 -18.74 -12.09
C ASP A 136 10.02 -19.81 -12.79
N PRO A 137 11.36 -19.78 -12.69
CA PRO A 137 12.23 -20.66 -13.47
C PRO A 137 12.11 -22.15 -13.12
N TRP A 138 11.20 -22.51 -12.21
CA TRP A 138 11.04 -23.85 -11.65
C TRP A 138 9.74 -24.56 -12.04
N GLN A 139 8.93 -23.99 -12.93
CA GLN A 139 7.78 -24.69 -13.51
C GLN A 139 8.10 -25.18 -14.93
N HIS A 140 8.68 -26.38 -15.01
CA HIS A 140 8.82 -27.22 -16.20
C HIS A 140 8.00 -28.49 -16.04
#